data_AF-A0A1G6Z8D2-F1
#
_entry.id   AF-A0A1G6Z8D2-F1
#
_cell.length_a   1.000
_cell.length_b   1.000
_cell.length_c   1.000
_cell.angle_alpha   90.00
_cell.angle_beta   90.00
_cell.angle_gamma   90.00
#
_symmetry.space_group_name_H-M   'P 1'
#
loop_
_entity.id
_entity.type
_entity.pdbx_description
1 polymer ?
#
loop_
_entity_poly.entity_id
_entity_poly.type
_entity_poly.pdbx_seq_one_letter_code
_entity_poly.pdbx_strand_id
1 'polypeptide(L)'
;MLMAMLLSAAISDAPARPSLHDFTSEVDRILLSGRAMPRALLLDLDRLDRASDRFLAVIYLRRSGLLTGAEMPLERLLMGVAAPAAPPAPAHPISDTDNAD
;
A
#
# COMPACT_ATOMS: atom_id res chain seq x y z
N MET A 1 8.16 -43.81 -7.52
CA MET A 1 8.81 -42.48 -7.54
C MET A 1 8.13 -41.61 -8.60
N LEU A 2 7.04 -40.92 -8.28
CA LEU A 2 6.45 -39.88 -9.16
C LEU A 2 5.41 -39.04 -8.39
N MET A 3 5.79 -38.51 -7.23
CA MET A 3 4.88 -37.67 -6.43
C MET A 3 5.68 -36.67 -5.57
N ALA A 4 6.41 -35.76 -6.21
CA ALA A 4 7.12 -34.69 -5.47
C ALA A 4 7.50 -33.47 -6.35
N MET A 5 6.67 -33.06 -7.31
CA MET A 5 6.93 -31.84 -8.09
C MET A 5 5.66 -31.02 -8.31
N LEU A 6 5.01 -30.59 -7.24
CA LEU A 6 3.83 -29.71 -7.35
C LEU A 6 3.82 -28.56 -6.32
N LEU A 7 4.98 -28.06 -5.90
CA LEU A 7 5.06 -27.06 -4.83
C LEU A 7 5.99 -25.88 -5.15
N SER A 8 5.84 -25.23 -6.32
CA SER A 8 6.72 -24.10 -6.67
C SER A 8 6.05 -22.93 -7.40
N ALA A 9 4.79 -22.61 -7.08
CA ALA A 9 4.14 -21.41 -7.59
C ALA A 9 3.21 -20.75 -6.56
N ALA A 10 3.71 -20.53 -5.34
CA ALA A 10 3.18 -19.45 -4.51
C ALA A 10 3.86 -18.15 -4.98
N ILE A 11 3.42 -17.65 -6.15
CA ILE A 11 3.82 -16.33 -6.61
C ILE A 11 3.27 -15.38 -5.54
N SER A 12 4.19 -14.67 -4.90
CA SER A 12 3.91 -13.64 -3.92
C SER A 12 3.19 -12.47 -4.62
N ASP A 13 1.91 -12.65 -4.93
CA ASP A 13 1.03 -11.64 -5.51
C ASP A 13 0.62 -10.66 -4.40
N ALA A 14 1.59 -9.89 -3.92
CA ALA A 14 1.28 -8.75 -3.08
C ALA A 14 0.59 -7.73 -3.99
N PRO A 15 -0.64 -7.28 -3.66
CA PRO A 15 -1.36 -6.33 -4.49
C PRO A 15 -0.48 -5.10 -4.73
N ALA A 16 -0.27 -4.75 -6.00
CA ALA A 16 0.53 -3.61 -6.38
C ALA A 16 0.01 -2.35 -5.68
N ARG A 17 0.90 -1.57 -5.05
CA ARG A 17 0.53 -0.30 -4.41
C ARG A 17 0.08 0.67 -5.50
N PRO A 18 -1.05 1.39 -5.31
CA PRO A 18 -1.53 2.33 -6.32
C PRO A 18 -0.54 3.48 -6.50
N SER A 19 -0.36 3.92 -7.74
CA SER A 19 0.37 5.16 -8.03
C SER A 19 -0.56 6.37 -7.89
N LEU A 20 0.02 7.57 -7.71
CA LEU A 20 -0.75 8.81 -7.70
C LEU A 20 -1.52 9.01 -9.01
N HIS A 21 -0.94 8.63 -10.15
CA HIS A 21 -1.58 8.77 -11.45
C HIS A 21 -2.84 7.90 -11.57
N ASP A 22 -2.74 6.63 -11.15
CA ASP A 22 -3.89 5.71 -11.15
C ASP A 22 -5.00 6.22 -10.23
N PHE A 23 -4.62 6.73 -9.07
CA PHE A 23 -5.54 7.33 -8.11
C PHE A 23 -6.30 8.51 -8.72
N THR A 24 -5.58 9.48 -9.31
CA THR A 24 -6.22 10.65 -9.94
C THR A 24 -7.10 10.27 -11.13
N SER A 25 -6.70 9.26 -11.90
CA SER A 25 -7.48 8.77 -13.04
C SER A 25 -8.80 8.12 -12.61
N GLU A 26 -8.81 7.41 -11.47
CA GLU A 26 -10.05 6.86 -10.91
C GLU A 26 -10.95 7.96 -10.34
N VAL A 27 -10.36 8.99 -9.70
CA VAL A 27 -11.11 10.18 -9.27
C VAL A 27 -11.79 10.86 -10.46
N ASP A 28 -11.06 11.10 -11.55
CA ASP A 28 -11.61 11.68 -12.78
C ASP A 28 -12.76 10.83 -13.32
N ARG A 29 -12.59 9.51 -13.36
CA ARG A 29 -13.66 8.59 -13.78
C ARG A 29 -14.91 8.72 -12.89
N ILE A 30 -14.74 8.84 -11.57
CA ILE A 30 -15.85 9.02 -10.62
C ILE A 30 -16.57 10.35 -10.90
N LEU A 31 -15.82 11.44 -11.03
CA LEU A 31 -16.34 12.78 -11.32
C LEU A 31 -17.13 12.80 -12.63
N LEU A 32 -16.55 12.26 -13.71
CA LEU A 32 -17.18 12.20 -15.02
C LEU A 32 -18.42 11.29 -15.02
N SER A 33 -18.44 10.26 -14.18
CA SER A 33 -19.62 9.40 -14.00
C SER A 33 -20.74 10.03 -13.15
N GLY A 34 -20.50 11.19 -12.53
CA GLY A 34 -21.44 11.83 -11.61
C GLY A 34 -21.73 11.02 -10.34
N ARG A 35 -20.86 10.06 -10.01
CA ARG A 35 -21.04 9.19 -8.83
C ARG A 35 -20.49 9.86 -7.58
N ALA A 36 -21.08 9.50 -6.44
CA ALA A 36 -20.55 9.88 -5.13
C ALA A 36 -19.22 9.17 -4.83
N MET A 37 -18.43 9.75 -3.92
CA MET A 37 -17.11 9.22 -3.53
C MET A 37 -17.23 7.81 -2.89
N PRO A 38 -16.57 6.79 -3.45
CA PRO A 38 -16.51 5.46 -2.85
C PRO A 38 -15.63 5.46 -1.59
N ARG A 39 -16.02 4.72 -0.53
CA ARG A 39 -15.19 4.55 0.68
C ARG A 39 -13.84 3.86 0.39
N ALA A 40 -13.80 2.96 -0.59
CA ALA A 40 -12.58 2.28 -0.99
C ALA A 40 -11.48 3.26 -1.43
N LEU A 41 -11.87 4.39 -2.03
CA LEU A 41 -10.94 5.42 -2.48
C LEU A 41 -10.15 6.05 -1.32
N LEU A 42 -10.71 6.09 -0.11
CA LEU A 42 -9.99 6.53 1.09
C LEU A 42 -8.95 5.51 1.54
N LEU A 43 -9.19 4.21 1.33
CA LEU A 43 -8.21 3.17 1.60
C LEU A 43 -7.07 3.23 0.58
N ASP A 44 -7.39 3.51 -0.68
CA ASP A 44 -6.38 3.64 -1.73
C ASP A 44 -5.51 4.88 -1.53
N LEU A 45 -6.09 5.98 -1.02
CA LEU A 45 -5.34 7.14 -0.53
C LEU A 45 -4.31 6.73 0.54
N ASP A 46 -4.73 5.99 1.57
CA ASP A 46 -3.84 5.59 2.66
C ASP A 46 -2.73 4.59 2.21
N ARG A 47 -2.95 3.90 1.08
CA ARG A 47 -2.02 2.92 0.48
C ARG A 47 -1.00 3.53 -0.48
N LEU A 48 -1.18 4.79 -0.91
CA LEU A 48 -0.19 5.49 -1.73
C LEU A 48 1.16 5.46 -1.01
N ASP A 49 2.23 5.23 -1.77
CA ASP A 49 3.54 4.89 -1.20
C ASP A 49 4.18 6.08 -0.46
N ARG A 50 4.17 7.26 -1.08
CA ARG A 50 4.84 8.45 -0.56
C ARG A 50 3.86 9.37 0.18
N ALA A 51 4.33 9.98 1.26
CA ALA A 51 3.59 11.02 1.95
C ALA A 51 3.23 12.20 1.02
N SER A 52 4.15 12.60 0.14
CA SER A 52 3.89 13.63 -0.88
C SER A 52 2.70 13.29 -1.78
N ASP A 53 2.59 12.03 -2.18
CA ASP A 53 1.52 11.57 -3.08
C ASP A 53 0.17 11.59 -2.35
N ARG A 54 0.16 11.21 -1.07
CA ARG A 54 -1.02 11.34 -0.20
C ARG A 54 -1.45 12.79 -0.02
N PHE A 55 -0.50 13.70 0.19
CA PHE A 55 -0.80 15.14 0.25
C PHE A 55 -1.44 15.66 -1.04
N LEU A 56 -0.84 15.36 -2.19
CA LEU A 56 -1.36 15.78 -3.49
C LEU A 56 -2.75 15.20 -3.75
N ALA A 57 -2.96 13.93 -3.42
CA ALA A 57 -4.25 13.26 -3.55
C ALA A 57 -5.33 13.90 -2.65
N VAL A 58 -5.02 14.27 -1.41
CA VAL A 58 -5.97 15.00 -0.54
C VAL A 58 -6.31 16.38 -1.10
N ILE A 59 -5.32 17.13 -1.55
CA ILE A 59 -5.56 18.46 -2.16
C ILE A 59 -6.47 18.31 -3.38
N TYR A 60 -6.20 17.32 -4.22
CA TYR A 60 -6.98 17.02 -5.41
C TYR A 60 -8.43 16.61 -5.10
N LEU A 61 -8.63 15.74 -4.10
CA LEU A 61 -9.96 15.35 -3.64
C LEU A 61 -10.76 16.52 -3.04
N ARG A 62 -10.11 17.42 -2.30
CA ARG A 62 -10.78 18.62 -1.76
C ARG A 62 -11.17 19.58 -2.87
N ARG A 63 -10.28 19.79 -3.85
CA ARG A 63 -10.53 20.68 -5.00
C ARG A 63 -11.66 20.17 -5.90
N SER A 64 -11.78 18.85 -6.04
CA SER A 64 -12.87 18.21 -6.79
C SER A 64 -14.19 18.13 -6.01
N GLY A 65 -14.18 18.49 -4.72
CA GLY A 65 -15.37 18.44 -3.86
C GLY A 65 -15.77 17.04 -3.41
N LEU A 66 -14.98 16.00 -3.72
CA LEU A 66 -15.26 14.63 -3.29
C LEU A 66 -14.90 14.40 -1.82
N LEU A 67 -13.86 15.07 -1.32
CA LEU A 67 -13.51 15.06 0.10
C LEU A 67 -13.93 16.38 0.74
N THR A 68 -14.96 16.33 1.59
CA THR A 68 -15.49 17.46 2.34
C THR A 68 -15.42 17.19 3.84
N GLY A 69 -15.45 18.25 4.65
CA GLY A 69 -15.44 18.15 6.12
C GLY A 69 -14.04 18.26 6.74
N ALA A 70 -13.89 17.60 7.89
CA ALA A 70 -12.79 17.80 8.84
C ALA A 70 -11.41 17.67 8.22
N GLU A 71 -10.43 18.35 8.81
CA GLU A 71 -9.03 18.26 8.43
C GLU A 71 -8.51 16.84 8.60
N MET A 72 -7.63 16.42 7.69
CA MET A 72 -6.97 15.12 7.80
C MET A 72 -5.75 15.28 8.69
N PRO A 73 -5.59 14.46 9.75
CA PRO A 73 -4.45 14.58 10.65
C PRO A 73 -3.14 14.32 9.91
N LEU A 74 -2.12 15.12 10.23
CA LEU A 74 -0.81 15.08 9.57
C LEU A 74 -0.15 13.69 9.70
N GLU A 75 -0.30 13.08 10.86
CA GLU A 75 0.26 11.77 11.21
C GLU A 75 -0.21 10.69 10.24
N ARG A 76 -1.50 10.75 9.85
CA ARG A 76 -2.09 9.82 8.87
C ARG A 76 -1.47 10.02 7.48
N LEU A 77 -1.26 11.26 7.07
CA LEU A 77 -0.63 11.58 5.79
C LEU A 77 0.84 11.16 5.74
N LEU A 78 1.55 11.24 6.86
CA LEU A 78 2.96 10.86 6.94
C LEU A 78 3.16 9.35 7.02
N MET A 79 2.35 8.64 7.80
CA MET A 79 2.53 7.20 8.02
C MET A 79 1.81 6.30 7.00
N GLY A 80 0.67 6.74 6.45
CA GLY A 80 -0.21 5.85 5.68
C GLY A 80 -0.67 4.64 6.50
N VAL A 81 -1.14 3.59 5.82
CA VAL A 81 -1.30 2.26 6.46
C VAL A 81 0.05 1.57 6.46
N ALA A 82 0.60 1.31 7.66
CA ALA A 82 1.82 0.52 7.81
C ALA A 82 1.69 -0.80 7.04
N ALA A 83 2.60 -1.03 6.09
CA ALA A 83 2.67 -2.30 5.39
C ALA A 83 2.82 -3.43 6.42
N PRO A 84 2.14 -4.58 6.26
CA PRO A 84 2.28 -5.69 7.20
C PRO A 84 3.76 -6.02 7.36
N ALA A 85 4.23 -6.01 8.61
CA ALA A 85 5.63 -6.26 8.95
C ALA A 85 6.08 -7.57 8.30
N ALA A 86 7.19 -7.53 7.56
CA ALA A 86 7.79 -8.73 7.02
C ALA A 86 8.04 -9.73 8.16
N PRO A 87 7.72 -11.02 7.99
CA PRO A 87 7.98 -12.03 9.01
C PRO A 87 9.48 -11.99 9.38
N PRO A 88 9.82 -12.18 10.68
CA PRO A 88 11.20 -12.09 11.14
C PRO A 88 12.08 -13.01 10.30
N ALA A 89 13.15 -12.45 9.74
CA ALA A 89 14.12 -13.21 8.97
C ALA A 89 14.61 -14.40 9.80
N PRO A 90 14.77 -15.60 9.21
CA PRO A 90 15.25 -16.77 9.95
C PRO A 90 16.61 -16.43 10.54
N ALA A 91 16.75 -16.64 11.86
CA ALA A 91 18.00 -16.44 12.57
C ALA A 91 19.10 -17.22 11.85
N HIS A 92 20.10 -16.51 11.31
CA HIS A 92 21.30 -17.18 10.82
C HIS A 92 21.91 -17.95 11.98
N PRO A 93 22.15 -19.27 11.87
CA PRO A 93 22.86 -20.00 12.89
C PRO A 93 24.25 -19.37 13.00
N ILE A 94 24.53 -18.82 14.18
CA ILE A 94 25.85 -18.39 14.59
C ILE A 94 26.72 -19.62 14.42
N SER A 95 27.55 -19.65 13.38
CA SER A 95 28.55 -20.70 13.24
C SER A 95 29.62 -20.38 14.28
N ASP A 96 29.40 -20.87 15.50
CA ASP A 96 30.47 -21.09 16.46
C ASP A 96 31.47 -22.01 15.74
N THR A 97 32.46 -21.38 15.10
CA THR A 97 33.64 -22.09 14.63
C THR A 97 34.44 -22.35 15.89
N ASP A 98 34.13 -23.52 16.42
CA ASP A 98 34.75 -24.18 17.54
C ASP A 98 36.28 -24.03 17.51
N ASN A 99 36.76 -23.73 18.70
CA ASN A 99 38.14 -23.63 19.10
C ASN A 99 38.68 -25.06 19.28
N ALA A 100 39.59 -25.53 18.42
CA ALA A 100 40.34 -26.75 18.70
C ALA A 100 41.73 -26.72 18.05
N ASP A 101 42.72 -26.63 18.94
CA ASP A 101 44.15 -27.01 18.84
C ASP A 101 45.03 -26.46 17.68
#